data_AF-A0A7C4Z3F7-F1
#
_entry.id   AF-A0A7C4Z3F7-F1
#
_cell.length_a   1.000
_cell.length_b   1.000
_cell.length_c   1.000
_cell.angle_alpha   90.00
_cell.angle_beta   90.00
_cell.angle_gamma   90.00
#
_symmetry.space_group_name_H-M   'P 1'
#
loop_
_entity.id
_entity.type
_entity.pdbx_description
1 polymer ?
#
loop_
_entity_poly.entity_id
_entity_poly.type
_entity_poly.pdbx_seq_one_letter_code
_entity_poly.pdbx_strand_id
1 'polypeptide(L)'
;MLIKIVQATSSINSPDDVITLVNKIGGFLYALIIVLGVLFVLIGAFHILTAGDKKDAFEKGKKQIFYAAAAVAIAVLATGIIKVIEDLAGKQ
;
A
#
# COMPACT_ATOMS: atom_id res chain seq x y z
N MET A 1 25.32 -7.47 -31.82
CA MET A 1 24.00 -6.86 -32.13
C MET A 1 23.18 -6.86 -30.85
N LEU A 2 22.48 -5.76 -30.59
CA LEU A 2 22.24 -5.21 -29.27
C LEU A 2 21.23 -5.98 -28.40
N ILE A 3 21.62 -6.06 -27.12
CA ILE A 3 20.80 -6.20 -25.92
C ILE A 3 19.34 -5.78 -26.16
N LYS A 4 18.40 -6.73 -26.04
CA LYS A 4 16.96 -6.44 -25.97
C LYS A 4 16.62 -5.83 -24.61
N ILE A 5 17.18 -4.67 -24.32
CA ILE A 5 16.61 -3.77 -23.31
C ILE A 5 15.38 -3.13 -23.95
N VAL A 6 14.29 -3.04 -23.20
CA VAL A 6 13.12 -2.22 -23.55
C VAL A 6 12.19 -2.83 -24.63
N GLN A 7 11.56 -3.97 -24.35
CA GLN A 7 10.16 -4.17 -24.77
C GLN A 7 9.20 -3.45 -23.81
N ALA A 8 9.48 -2.17 -23.52
CA ALA A 8 8.49 -1.28 -22.93
C ALA A 8 7.52 -0.76 -24.00
N THR A 9 7.14 -1.63 -24.92
CA THR A 9 5.90 -1.48 -25.68
C THR A 9 4.98 -2.53 -25.13
N SER A 10 4.26 -2.20 -24.05
CA SER A 10 2.98 -2.82 -23.77
C SER A 10 2.09 -2.47 -24.95
N SER A 11 2.27 -3.16 -26.07
CA SER A 11 1.27 -3.20 -27.12
C SER A 11 0.07 -3.84 -26.44
N ILE A 12 -0.86 -2.98 -26.01
CA ILE A 12 -2.12 -3.40 -25.42
C ILE A 12 -2.90 -4.02 -26.55
N ASN A 13 -2.78 -5.34 -26.67
CA ASN A 13 -3.34 -6.10 -27.77
C ASN A 13 -4.62 -6.81 -27.32
N SER A 14 -4.92 -6.77 -26.01
CA SER A 14 -6.08 -7.39 -25.40
C SER A 14 -6.53 -6.65 -24.13
N PRO A 15 -7.80 -6.82 -23.70
CA PRO A 15 -8.28 -6.33 -22.41
C PRO A 15 -7.47 -6.86 -21.21
N ASP A 16 -6.91 -8.06 -21.31
CA ASP A 16 -6.14 -8.70 -20.25
C ASP A 16 -4.80 -8.00 -19.98
N ASP A 17 -4.20 -7.39 -21.01
CA ASP A 17 -2.96 -6.61 -20.86
C ASP A 17 -3.19 -5.35 -20.01
N VAL A 18 -4.36 -4.72 -20.15
CA VAL A 18 -4.76 -3.56 -19.34
C VAL A 18 -4.90 -3.98 -17.87
N ILE A 19 -5.57 -5.09 -17.61
CA ILE A 19 -5.75 -5.63 -16.25
C ILE A 19 -4.40 -5.96 -15.62
N THR A 20 -3.49 -6.57 -16.38
CA THR A 20 -2.14 -6.91 -15.91
C THR A 20 -1.34 -5.66 -15.55
N LEU A 21 -1.40 -4.61 -16.37
CA LEU A 21 -0.73 -3.34 -16.09
C LEU A 21 -1.29 -2.68 -14.83
N VAL A 22 -2.62 -2.64 -14.68
CA VAL A 22 -3.29 -2.10 -13.49
C VAL A 22 -2.90 -2.88 -12.24
N ASN A 23 -2.88 -4.21 -12.29
CA ASN A 23 -2.47 -5.05 -11.16
C ASN A 23 -1.01 -4.82 -10.77
N LYS A 24 -0.13 -4.64 -11.75
CA LYS A 24 1.29 -4.34 -11.50
C LYS A 24 1.49 -2.98 -10.82
N ILE A 25 0.78 -1.96 -11.29
CA ILE A 25 0.80 -0.62 -10.69
C ILE A 25 0.18 -0.67 -9.29
N GLY A 26 -0.96 -1.35 -9.14
CA GLY A 26 -1.65 -1.54 -7.86
C GLY A 26 -0.77 -2.25 -6.83
N GLY A 27 -0.08 -3.31 -7.22
CA GLY A 27 0.88 -4.03 -6.36
C GLY A 27 2.06 -3.17 -5.93
N PHE A 28 2.61 -2.35 -6.84
CA PHE A 28 3.67 -1.40 -6.51
C PHE A 28 3.19 -0.32 -5.53
N LEU A 29 2.01 0.26 -5.77
CA LEU A 29 1.42 1.26 -4.87
C LEU A 29 1.09 0.66 -3.49
N TYR A 30 0.58 -0.57 -3.45
CA TYR A 30 0.32 -1.28 -2.21
C TYR A 30 1.61 -1.45 -1.39
N ALA A 31 2.68 -1.94 -2.02
CA ALA A 31 3.97 -2.09 -1.35
C ALA A 31 4.50 -0.74 -0.82
N LEU A 32 4.37 0.33 -1.60
CA LEU A 32 4.77 1.67 -1.20
C LEU A 32 3.97 2.18 0.03
N ILE A 33 2.65 1.97 0.03
CA ILE A 33 1.77 2.38 1.15
C ILE A 33 2.14 1.63 2.43
N ILE A 34 2.44 0.33 2.35
CA ILE A 34 2.85 -0.45 3.52
C ILE A 34 4.17 0.06 4.09
N VAL A 35 5.18 0.31 3.24
CA VAL A 35 6.47 0.86 3.68
C VAL A 35 6.29 2.22 4.34
N LEU A 36 5.53 3.12 3.72
CA LEU A 36 5.20 4.42 4.31
C LEU A 36 4.44 4.25 5.63
N GLY A 37 3.46 3.35 5.70
CA GLY A 37 2.72 3.05 6.92
C GLY A 37 3.63 2.69 8.09
N VAL A 38 4.61 1.79 7.87
CA VAL A 38 5.60 1.42 8.88
C VAL A 38 6.42 2.63 9.33
N LEU A 39 6.89 3.48 8.41
CA LEU A 39 7.63 4.69 8.76
C LEU A 39 6.80 5.65 9.62
N PHE A 40 5.52 5.83 9.29
CA PHE A 40 4.61 6.67 10.07
C PHE A 40 4.35 6.11 11.48
N VAL A 41 4.26 4.78 11.62
CA VAL A 41 4.18 4.14 12.94
C VAL A 41 5.43 4.43 13.75
N LEU A 42 6.63 4.28 13.16
CA LEU A 42 7.89 4.51 13.86
C LEU A 42 8.05 5.97 14.30
N ILE A 43 7.73 6.92 13.42
CA ILE A 43 7.77 8.36 13.74
C ILE A 43 6.75 8.70 14.83
N GLY A 44 5.51 8.19 14.72
CA GLY A 44 4.48 8.41 15.72
C GLY A 44 4.85 7.83 17.08
N ALA A 45 5.43 6.63 17.10
CA ALA A 45 5.93 6.00 18.32
C ALA A 45 7.05 6.83 18.96
N PHE A 46 8.01 7.33 18.16
CA PHE A 46 9.06 8.21 18.67
C PHE A 46 8.49 9.52 19.24
N HIS A 47 7.46 10.09 18.60
CA HIS A 47 6.77 11.28 19.10
C HIS A 47 6.10 11.06 20.46
N ILE A 48 5.48 9.90 20.67
CA ILE A 48 4.88 9.53 21.95
C ILE A 48 5.96 9.31 23.01
N LEU A 49 7.00 8.53 22.69
CA LEU A 49 8.06 8.16 23.63
C LEU A 49 8.90 9.36 24.07
N THR A 50 9.09 10.35 23.21
CA THR A 50 9.85 11.58 23.51
C THR A 50 8.99 12.74 24.01
N ALA A 51 7.67 12.57 24.10
CA ALA A 51 6.76 13.64 24.51
C ALA A 51 6.99 14.10 25.96
N GLY A 52 7.39 13.19 26.85
CA GLY A 52 7.43 13.45 28.30
C GLY A 52 6.06 13.96 28.79
N ASP A 53 6.04 15.10 29.48
CA ASP A 53 4.81 15.73 29.99
C ASP A 53 4.10 16.64 28.97
N LYS A 54 4.63 16.78 27.74
CA LYS A 54 4.01 17.63 26.71
C LYS A 54 2.81 16.91 26.07
N LYS A 55 1.61 17.18 26.59
CA LYS A 55 0.34 16.65 26.05
C LYS A 55 0.19 16.80 24.54
N ASP A 56 0.65 17.92 23.98
CA ASP A 56 0.54 18.18 22.53
C ASP A 56 1.35 17.20 21.67
N ALA A 57 2.55 16.81 22.12
CA ALA A 57 3.39 15.87 21.40
C ALA A 57 2.81 14.44 21.49
N PHE A 58 2.26 14.08 22.65
CA PHE A 58 1.57 12.82 22.87
C PHE A 58 0.33 12.67 21.97
N GLU A 59 -0.53 13.68 21.94
CA GLU A 59 -1.74 13.66 21.10
C GLU A 59 -1.42 13.67 19.60
N LYS A 60 -0.36 14.38 19.17
CA LYS A 60 0.14 14.30 17.79
C LYS A 60 0.61 12.89 17.44
N GLY A 61 1.41 12.26 18.29
CA GLY A 61 1.91 10.91 18.06
C GLY A 61 0.78 9.87 18.01
N LYS A 62 -0.22 9.98 18.91
CA LYS A 62 -1.42 9.13 18.88
C LYS A 62 -2.17 9.24 17.55
N LYS A 63 -2.40 10.46 17.06
CA LYS A 63 -3.05 10.68 15.76
C LYS A 63 -2.25 10.08 14.61
N GLN A 64 -0.93 10.23 14.62
CA GLN A 64 -0.06 9.63 13.60
C GLN A 64 -0.17 8.09 13.58
N ILE A 65 -0.13 7.45 14.75
CA ILE A 65 -0.31 5.98 14.84
C ILE A 65 -1.72 5.58 14.40
N PHE A 66 -2.75 6.34 14.77
CA PHE A 66 -4.12 6.07 14.35
C PHE A 66 -4.28 6.13 12.82
N TYR A 67 -3.72 7.15 12.17
CA TYR A 67 -3.74 7.23 10.70
C TYR A 67 -2.92 6.13 10.03
N ALA A 68 -1.79 5.73 10.62
CA ALA A 68 -1.02 4.61 10.13
C ALA A 68 -1.79 3.28 10.23
N ALA A 69 -2.49 3.04 11.35
CA ALA A 69 -3.37 1.89 11.52
C ALA A 69 -4.54 1.90 10.53
N ALA A 70 -5.15 3.07 10.29
CA ALA A 70 -6.22 3.24 9.31
C ALA A 70 -5.74 2.93 7.88
N ALA A 71 -4.53 3.38 7.51
CA ALA A 71 -3.93 3.07 6.20
C ALA A 71 -3.74 1.56 6.00
N VAL A 72 -3.22 0.86 7.02
CA VAL A 72 -3.07 -0.59 6.98
C VAL A 72 -4.44 -1.28 6.90
N ALA A 73 -5.42 -0.84 7.68
CA ALA A 73 -6.77 -1.41 7.64
C ALA A 73 -7.40 -1.28 6.24
N ILE A 74 -7.29 -0.10 5.60
CA ILE A 74 -7.78 0.12 4.23
C ILE A 74 -7.06 -0.79 3.24
N ALA A 75 -5.74 -0.93 3.35
CA ALA A 75 -4.95 -1.79 2.47
C ALA A 75 -5.37 -3.28 2.59
N VAL A 76 -5.60 -3.75 3.81
CA VAL A 76 -6.09 -5.12 4.08
C VAL A 76 -7.49 -5.30 3.53
N LEU A 77 -8.40 -4.33 3.74
CA LEU A 77 -9.77 -4.40 3.22
C LEU A 77 -9.81 -4.42 1.70
N ALA A 78 -9.00 -3.59 1.05
CA ALA A 78 -8.92 -3.54 -0.41
C ALA A 78 -8.53 -4.90 -1.00
N THR A 79 -7.50 -5.55 -0.43
CA THR A 79 -7.06 -6.88 -0.90
C THR A 79 -8.00 -8.00 -0.47
N GLY A 80 -8.62 -7.90 0.71
CA GLY A 80 -9.61 -8.87 1.19
C GLY A 80 -10.85 -8.94 0.30
N ILE A 81 -11.39 -7.79 -0.11
CA ILE A 81 -12.56 -7.73 -1.00
C ILE A 81 -12.24 -8.36 -2.36
N ILE A 82 -11.07 -8.06 -2.95
CA ILE A 82 -10.66 -8.63 -4.23
C ILE A 82 -10.61 -10.16 -4.14
N LYS A 83 -9.99 -10.71 -3.08
CA LYS A 83 -9.90 -12.16 -2.86
C LYS A 83 -11.27 -12.82 -2.72
N VAL A 84 -12.19 -12.18 -1.99
CA VAL A 84 -13.56 -12.69 -1.85
C VAL A 84 -14.25 -12.72 -3.22
N ILE A 85 -14.08 -11.69 -4.04
CA ILE A 85 -14.66 -11.65 -5.39
C ILE A 85 -14.02 -12.72 -6.29
N GLU A 86 -12.71 -12.93 -6.23
CA GLU A 86 -12.00 -13.96 -6.99
C GLU A 86 -12.48 -15.38 -6.64
N ASP A 87 -12.63 -15.65 -5.34
CA ASP A 87 -13.14 -16.92 -4.81
C ASP A 87 -14.59 -17.18 -5.27
N LEU A 88 -15.45 -16.16 -5.16
CA LEU A 88 -16.84 -16.24 -5.64
C LEU A 88 -16.96 -16.35 -7.17
N ALA A 89 -16.02 -15.77 -7.92
CA ALA A 89 -15.97 -15.85 -9.37
C ALA A 89 -15.41 -17.20 -9.88
N GLY A 90 -14.98 -18.10 -8.99
CA GLY A 90 -14.44 -19.40 -9.35
C GLY A 90 -13.08 -19.35 -10.07
N LYS A 91 -12.39 -18.21 -10.01
CA LYS A 91 -10.99 -18.08 -10.46
C LYS A 91 -10.10 -18.63 -9.34
N GLN A 92 -9.91 -19.95 -9.34
CA GLN A 92 -8.82 -20.62 -8.62
C GLN A 92 -7.53 -20.51 -9.43
#